data_AF-A0A4S8KKM1-F1
#
_entry.id   AF-A0A4S8KKM1-F1
#
_cell.length_a   1.000
_cell.length_b   1.000
_cell.length_c   1.000
_cell.angle_alpha   90.00
_cell.angle_beta   90.00
_cell.angle_gamma   90.00
#
_symmetry.space_group_name_H-M   'P 1'
#
loop_
_entity.id
_entity.type
_entity.pdbx_description
1 polymer ?
#
loop_
_entity_poly.entity_id
_entity_poly.type
_entity_poly.pdbx_seq_one_letter_code
_entity_poly.pdbx_strand_id
1 'polypeptide(L)'
;VEDTLYNVPCQPFMRESDVFHDLFSLPVLVGRKSEGQSDEEPVLLQSVSKVDFERLLSLLFPDAGIDAIPTTEEWLSILKLATLWDMPKIRERAI
;
A
#
# COMPACT_ATOMS: atom_id res chain seq x y z
N VAL A 1 -6.11 7.33 -3.27
CA VAL A 1 -5.16 8.12 -2.46
C VAL A 1 -5.24 9.56 -2.93
N GLU A 2 -5.63 10.52 -2.09
CA GLU A 2 -5.79 11.94 -2.48
C GLU A 2 -6.44 12.12 -3.87
N ASP A 3 -7.66 11.61 -4.04
CA ASP A 3 -8.43 11.67 -5.30
C ASP A 3 -7.83 10.88 -6.50
N THR A 4 -6.68 10.24 -6.33
CA THR A 4 -6.04 9.41 -7.36
C THR A 4 -6.34 7.91 -7.15
N LEU A 5 -6.78 7.24 -8.21
CA LEU A 5 -6.96 5.79 -8.26
C LEU A 5 -5.67 5.11 -8.71
N TYR A 6 -5.23 4.08 -7.98
CA TYR A 6 -4.06 3.27 -8.31
C TYR A 6 -4.51 1.85 -8.61
N ASN A 7 -4.24 1.38 -9.82
CA ASN A 7 -4.49 0.01 -10.21
C ASN A 7 -3.17 -0.77 -10.16
N VAL A 8 -2.94 -1.43 -9.03
CA VAL A 8 -1.72 -2.20 -8.74
C VAL A 8 -2.09 -3.59 -8.21
N PRO A 9 -1.26 -4.62 -8.45
CA PRO A 9 -1.49 -5.94 -7.87
C PRO A 9 -1.59 -5.89 -6.35
N CYS A 10 -2.60 -6.53 -5.76
CA CYS A 10 -2.78 -6.57 -4.30
C CYS A 10 -1.82 -7.56 -3.61
N GLN A 11 -1.25 -8.53 -4.35
CA GLN A 11 -0.41 -9.60 -3.79
C GLN A 11 0.82 -9.08 -3.01
N PRO A 12 1.60 -8.08 -3.48
CA PRO A 12 2.71 -7.54 -2.70
C PRO A 12 2.26 -6.91 -1.38
N PHE A 13 1.10 -6.24 -1.35
CA PHE A 13 0.54 -5.70 -0.12
C PHE A 13 0.17 -6.81 0.86
N MET A 14 -0.52 -7.85 0.39
CA MET A 14 -0.89 -9.01 1.23
C MET A 14 0.35 -9.76 1.77
N ARG A 15 1.43 -9.81 1.00
CA ARG A 15 2.67 -10.50 1.41
C ARG A 15 3.43 -9.74 2.48
N GLU A 16 3.40 -8.41 2.40
CA GLU A 16 4.18 -7.54 3.28
C GLU A 16 3.38 -7.06 4.49
N SER A 17 2.04 -7.14 4.47
CA SER A 17 1.14 -6.66 5.52
C SER A 17 0.03 -7.65 5.84
N ASP A 18 -0.07 -8.04 7.11
CA ASP A 18 -1.18 -8.84 7.61
C ASP A 18 -2.50 -8.06 7.58
N VAL A 19 -2.46 -6.73 7.73
CA VAL A 19 -3.64 -5.86 7.61
C VAL A 19 -4.26 -5.96 6.22
N PHE A 20 -3.43 -5.87 5.17
CA PHE A 20 -3.93 -6.02 3.80
C PHE A 20 -4.27 -7.47 3.48
N HIS A 21 -3.52 -8.45 4.00
CA HIS A 21 -3.87 -9.86 3.87
C HIS A 21 -5.29 -10.13 4.38
N ASP A 22 -5.60 -9.65 5.58
CA ASP A 22 -6.91 -9.84 6.19
C ASP A 22 -7.99 -9.05 5.45
N LEU A 23 -7.72 -7.81 5.06
CA LEU A 23 -8.65 -6.99 4.26
C LEU A 23 -9.12 -7.72 2.99
N PHE A 24 -8.19 -8.36 2.26
CA PHE A 24 -8.50 -9.05 1.01
C PHE A 24 -8.96 -10.51 1.20
N SER A 25 -8.69 -11.13 2.35
CA SER A 25 -9.05 -12.52 2.64
C SER A 25 -10.38 -12.68 3.37
N LEU A 26 -10.89 -11.61 3.99
CA LEU A 26 -12.14 -11.66 4.73
C LEU A 26 -13.34 -11.89 3.77
N PRO A 27 -14.24 -12.84 4.09
CA PRO A 27 -15.42 -13.08 3.29
C PRO A 27 -16.34 -11.87 3.38
N VAL A 28 -16.77 -11.39 2.21
CA VAL A 28 -17.59 -10.19 2.16
C VAL A 28 -19.01 -10.52 2.57
N LEU A 29 -19.52 -9.73 3.52
CA LEU A 29 -20.90 -9.84 3.99
C LEU A 29 -21.87 -9.78 2.81
N VAL A 30 -22.86 -10.68 2.83
CA VAL A 30 -23.89 -10.77 1.78
C VAL A 30 -24.51 -9.40 1.54
N GLY A 31 -24.37 -8.88 0.32
CA GLY A 31 -24.90 -7.57 -0.09
C GLY A 31 -23.91 -6.40 -0.04
N ARG A 32 -22.66 -6.62 0.39
CA ARG A 32 -21.56 -5.65 0.18
C ARG A 32 -20.66 -6.11 -0.97
N LYS A 33 -20.11 -5.16 -1.71
CA LYS A 33 -19.03 -5.43 -2.66
C LYS A 33 -17.70 -5.47 -1.89
N SER A 34 -16.75 -6.27 -2.37
CA SER A 34 -15.41 -6.38 -1.78
C SER A 34 -14.58 -5.15 -2.11
N GLU A 35 -14.04 -4.49 -1.08
CA GLU A 35 -13.11 -3.36 -1.28
C GLU A 35 -11.85 -3.85 -2.02
N GLY A 36 -11.43 -3.09 -3.02
CA GLY A 36 -10.24 -3.34 -3.83
C GLY A 36 -10.36 -4.42 -4.90
N GLN A 37 -11.57 -4.92 -5.20
CA GLN A 37 -11.78 -5.89 -6.30
C GLN A 37 -12.18 -5.26 -7.64
N SER A 38 -12.57 -3.99 -7.67
CA SER A 38 -12.87 -3.26 -8.90
C SER A 38 -12.59 -1.76 -8.77
N ASP A 39 -12.48 -1.07 -9.90
CA ASP A 39 -12.34 0.39 -9.95
C ASP A 39 -13.54 1.13 -9.34
N GLU A 40 -14.71 0.49 -9.29
CA GLU A 40 -15.93 1.04 -8.66
C GLU A 40 -15.88 0.97 -7.14
N GLU A 41 -15.10 0.05 -6.57
CA GLU A 41 -14.98 -0.19 -5.13
C GLU A 41 -13.50 -0.27 -4.73
N PRO A 42 -12.74 0.82 -4.87
CA PRO A 42 -11.33 0.83 -4.50
C PRO A 42 -11.16 0.79 -2.98
N VAL A 43 -9.99 0.36 -2.51
CA VAL A 43 -9.61 0.54 -1.09
C VAL A 43 -9.38 2.03 -0.84
N LEU A 44 -10.23 2.62 0.00
CA LEU A 44 -10.16 4.04 0.34
C LEU A 44 -9.11 4.29 1.44
N LEU A 45 -7.91 4.64 1.02
CA LEU A 45 -6.82 5.05 1.92
C LEU A 45 -7.01 6.52 2.34
N GLN A 46 -7.62 6.73 3.51
CA GLN A 46 -7.82 8.06 4.09
C GLN A 46 -6.53 8.59 4.72
N SER A 47 -6.29 9.90 4.60
CA SER A 47 -5.14 10.59 5.20
C SER A 47 -3.75 10.12 4.75
N VAL A 48 -3.67 9.49 3.57
CA VAL A 48 -2.42 9.07 2.95
C VAL A 48 -2.09 10.03 1.82
N SER A 49 -0.90 10.63 1.86
CA SER A 49 -0.44 11.48 0.76
C SER A 49 -0.10 10.63 -0.47
N LYS A 50 -0.44 11.15 -1.65
CA LYS A 50 -0.08 10.58 -2.95
C LYS A 50 1.42 10.29 -3.04
N VAL A 51 2.24 11.26 -2.62
CA VAL A 51 3.71 11.18 -2.69
C VAL A 51 4.22 10.07 -1.77
N ASP A 52 3.69 10.00 -0.54
CA ASP A 52 4.08 8.95 0.40
C ASP A 52 3.72 7.55 -0.13
N PHE A 53 2.55 7.43 -0.77
CA PHE A 53 2.12 6.18 -1.37
C PHE A 53 3.00 5.76 -2.56
N GLU A 54 3.33 6.68 -3.46
CA GLU A 54 4.21 6.42 -4.60
C GLU A 54 5.60 5.97 -4.16
N ARG A 55 6.12 6.54 -3.07
CA ARG A 55 7.39 6.11 -2.45
C ARG A 55 7.31 4.70 -1.87
N LEU A 56 6.18 4.29 -1.30
CA LEU A 56 6.01 2.90 -0.89
C LEU A 56 5.88 1.97 -2.10
N LEU A 57 5.17 2.39 -3.14
CA LEU A 57 5.02 1.63 -4.38
C LEU A 57 6.38 1.34 -5.05
N SER A 58 7.33 2.28 -5.01
CA SER A 58 8.67 2.06 -5.57
C SER A 58 9.41 0.90 -4.90
N LEU A 59 9.20 0.70 -3.59
CA LEU A 59 9.78 -0.44 -2.86
C LEU A 59 9.04 -1.75 -3.07
N LEU A 60 7.72 -1.69 -3.23
CA LEU A 60 6.89 -2.89 -3.47
C LEU A 60 7.00 -3.39 -4.92
N PHE A 61 7.27 -2.48 -5.87
CA PHE A 61 7.32 -2.75 -7.29
C PHE A 61 8.62 -2.20 -7.91
N PRO A 62 9.78 -2.81 -7.62
CA PRO A 62 11.05 -2.37 -8.18
C PRO A 62 11.07 -2.43 -9.72
N ASP A 63 10.34 -3.37 -10.33
CA ASP A 63 10.25 -3.50 -11.79
C ASP A 63 9.32 -2.47 -12.45
N ALA A 64 8.59 -1.66 -11.68
CA ALA A 64 7.70 -0.63 -12.21
C ALA A 64 8.46 0.61 -12.74
N GLY A 65 9.79 0.59 -12.74
CA GLY A 65 10.65 1.67 -13.25
C GLY A 65 10.73 2.88 -12.32
N ILE A 66 10.42 2.70 -11.02
CA ILE A 66 10.63 3.73 -10.00
C ILE A 66 12.03 3.53 -9.40
N ASP A 67 13.06 3.76 -10.22
CA ASP A 67 14.48 3.58 -9.88
C ASP A 67 15.06 4.74 -9.05
N ALA A 68 14.37 5.17 -7.99
CA ALA A 68 14.86 6.21 -7.09
C ALA A 68 15.37 5.59 -5.79
N ILE A 69 16.66 5.79 -5.49
CA ILE A 69 17.19 5.52 -4.15
C ILE A 69 16.52 6.52 -3.19
N PRO A 70 15.75 6.08 -2.19
CA PRO A 70 15.02 7.00 -1.34
C PRO A 70 15.99 7.84 -0.49
N THR A 71 15.77 9.15 -0.48
CA THR A 71 16.38 10.08 0.46
C THR A 71 15.84 9.85 1.88
N THR A 72 16.46 10.45 2.89
CA THR A 72 16.04 10.31 4.30
C THR A 72 14.57 10.68 4.54
N GLU A 73 14.09 11.73 3.86
CA GLU A 73 12.68 12.15 3.96
C GLU A 73 11.73 11.13 3.31
N GLU A 74 12.17 10.49 2.24
CA GLU A 74 11.41 9.46 1.54
C GLU A 74 11.32 8.18 2.37
N TRP A 75 12.42 7.79 2.99
CA TRP A 75 12.44 6.70 3.96
C TRP A 75 11.52 6.97 5.15
N LEU A 76 11.41 8.22 5.61
CA LEU A 76 10.48 8.57 6.67
C LEU A 76 9.02 8.41 6.23
N SER A 77 8.68 8.81 5.00
CA SER A 77 7.35 8.56 4.41
C SER A 77 7.03 7.08 4.32
N ILE A 78 7.96 6.28 3.79
CA ILE A 78 7.85 4.82 3.69
C ILE A 78 7.66 4.21 5.09
N LEU A 79 8.47 4.62 6.06
CA LEU A 79 8.44 4.11 7.43
C LEU A 79 7.08 4.40 8.09
N LYS A 80 6.52 5.59 7.87
CA LYS A 80 5.18 5.95 8.37
C LYS A 80 4.12 4.99 7.83
N LEU A 81 4.07 4.78 6.52
CA LEU A 81 3.09 3.89 5.91
C LEU A 81 3.32 2.41 6.27
N ALA A 82 4.57 1.97 6.30
CA ALA A 82 4.93 0.63 6.73
C ALA A 82 4.56 0.38 8.21
N THR A 83 4.59 1.41 9.05
CA THR A 83 4.12 1.30 10.44
C THR A 83 2.60 1.30 10.51
N LEU A 84 1.93 2.18 9.73
CA LEU A 84 0.48 2.29 9.71
C LEU A 84 -0.21 1.00 9.23
N TRP A 85 0.40 0.31 8.26
CA TRP A 85 -0.13 -0.89 7.65
C TRP A 85 0.53 -2.17 8.13
N ASP A 86 1.30 -2.09 9.21
CA ASP A 86 2.04 -3.21 9.81
C ASP A 86 2.80 -4.06 8.77
N MET A 87 3.76 -3.41 8.10
CA MET A 87 4.68 -4.00 7.15
C MET A 87 6.08 -4.17 7.77
N PRO A 88 6.32 -5.20 8.60
CA PRO A 88 7.52 -5.29 9.43
C PRO A 88 8.81 -5.36 8.62
N LYS A 89 8.82 -6.04 7.46
CA LYS A 89 10.01 -6.15 6.59
C LYS A 89 10.36 -4.83 5.92
N ILE A 90 9.36 -4.06 5.50
CA ILE A 90 9.57 -2.74 4.90
C ILE A 90 10.03 -1.75 5.98
N ARG A 91 9.43 -1.84 7.18
CA ARG A 91 9.84 -1.08 8.36
C ARG A 91 11.30 -1.33 8.71
N GLU A 92 11.75 -2.59 8.72
CA GLU A 92 13.15 -2.93 8.99
C GLU A 92 14.12 -2.39 7.92
N ARG A 93 13.73 -2.39 6.65
CA ARG A 93 14.56 -1.80 5.57
C ARG A 93 14.69 -0.28 5.65
N ALA A 94 13.76 0.38 6.34
CA ALA A 94 13.70 1.83 6.47
C ALA A 94 14.43 2.38 7.72
N ILE A 95 15.03 1.51 8.54
CA ILE A 95 15.75 1.85 9.78
C ILE A 95 17.26 1.79 9.56
#